data_AF-A0A969NFX6-F1
#
_entry.id   AF-A0A969NFX6-F1
#
_cell.length_a   1.000
_cell.length_b   1.000
_cell.length_c   1.000
_cell.angle_alpha   90.00
_cell.angle_beta   90.00
_cell.angle_gamma   90.00
#
_symmetry.space_group_name_H-M   'P 1'
#
loop_
_entity.id
_entity.type
_entity.pdbx_description
1 polymer ?
#
loop_
_entity_poly.entity_id
_entity_poly.type
_entity_poly.pdbx_seq_one_letter_code
_entity_poly.pdbx_strand_id
1 'polypeptide(L)'
;MVNDSVVWKSDEGPDSLFTFIAGFTRLIKGFDEVSMLLRQGDEIVAILPDSIAYGAKGAGDVIPPHATLVYDKFKVINVSEPKALLADTLFETLKKDGFNAMLNHYKTITTSSDSTIYYTDVDQFYGLWYQLTNKEMHQEAIKVATHFAKQTGDTWLRYYMVRSFENIGNIPLAIDSLKVIIKNNPDDETLKGKMLELEEKQKTIN
;
A
#
# COMPACT_ATOMS: atom_id res chain seq x y z
N MET A 1 -12.06 29.58 -20.91
CA MET A 1 -12.54 29.43 -19.52
C MET A 1 -12.46 27.95 -19.21
N VAL A 2 -11.55 27.55 -18.31
CA VAL A 2 -11.45 26.16 -17.86
C VAL A 2 -12.70 25.92 -17.01
N ASN A 3 -13.46 24.87 -17.32
CA ASN A 3 -14.65 24.54 -16.55
C ASN A 3 -14.15 23.87 -15.27
N ASP A 4 -14.10 24.60 -14.15
CA ASP A 4 -13.62 24.17 -12.83
C ASP A 4 -14.60 23.20 -12.16
N SER A 5 -14.96 22.13 -12.86
CA SER A 5 -15.86 21.10 -12.34
C SER A 5 -15.08 20.23 -11.36
N VAL A 6 -15.37 20.37 -10.08
CA VAL A 6 -14.85 19.44 -9.07
C VAL A 6 -15.42 18.05 -9.37
N VAL A 7 -14.54 17.12 -9.72
CA VAL A 7 -14.92 15.76 -10.13
C VAL A 7 -15.13 14.83 -8.92
N TRP A 8 -14.44 15.11 -7.81
CA TRP A 8 -14.49 14.30 -6.59
C TRP A 8 -14.15 15.14 -5.35
N LYS A 9 -14.75 14.81 -4.20
CA LYS A 9 -14.48 15.41 -2.88
C LYS A 9 -14.54 14.34 -1.79
N SER A 10 -13.72 14.50 -0.76
CA SER A 10 -13.69 13.62 0.41
C SER A 10 -13.88 14.35 1.74
N ASP A 11 -14.12 15.66 1.73
CA ASP A 11 -14.11 16.56 2.90
C ASP A 11 -15.15 16.21 3.97
N GLU A 12 -16.26 15.59 3.59
CA GLU A 12 -17.30 15.11 4.52
C GLU A 12 -17.34 13.57 4.64
N GLY A 13 -16.44 12.86 3.96
CA GLY A 13 -16.39 11.41 3.94
C GLY A 13 -15.58 10.80 5.10
N PRO A 14 -15.72 9.49 5.37
CA PRO A 14 -14.88 8.79 6.34
C PRO A 14 -13.39 8.86 6.00
N ASP A 15 -13.05 9.06 4.72
CA ASP A 15 -11.68 9.18 4.22
C ASP A 15 -11.09 10.60 4.37
N SER A 16 -11.84 11.55 4.95
CA SER A 16 -11.36 12.92 5.23
C SER A 16 -10.24 12.97 6.28
N LEU A 17 -10.16 11.96 7.15
CA LEU A 17 -9.12 11.82 8.16
C LEU A 17 -8.43 10.47 8.01
N PHE A 18 -7.13 10.50 7.81
CA PHE A 18 -6.30 9.30 7.71
C PHE A 18 -4.96 9.50 8.40
N THR A 19 -4.28 8.40 8.68
CA THR A 19 -2.93 8.37 9.26
C THR A 19 -1.96 7.79 8.25
N PHE A 20 -0.73 8.28 8.26
CA PHE A 20 0.35 7.77 7.41
C PHE A 20 1.69 7.93 8.12
N ILE A 21 2.70 7.20 7.65
CA ILE A 21 4.08 7.34 8.06
C ILE A 21 4.81 8.05 6.91
N ALA A 22 5.28 9.27 7.18
CA ALA A 22 5.96 10.09 6.17
C ALA A 22 7.19 9.36 5.60
N GLY A 23 7.38 9.43 4.28
CA GLY A 23 8.45 8.71 3.58
C GLY A 23 8.31 7.18 3.53
N PHE A 24 7.26 6.59 4.10
CA PHE A 24 7.04 5.14 4.11
C PHE A 24 5.73 4.72 3.44
N THR A 25 4.62 5.37 3.78
CA THR A 25 3.30 5.06 3.19
C THR A 25 3.27 5.47 1.72
N ARG A 26 2.57 4.69 0.88
CA ARG A 26 2.52 4.88 -0.58
C ARG A 26 1.52 5.95 -1.01
N LEU A 27 1.68 7.16 -0.47
CA LEU A 27 0.92 8.33 -0.92
C LEU A 27 1.55 8.92 -2.19
N ILE A 28 0.78 9.74 -2.90
CA ILE A 28 1.27 10.44 -4.09
C ILE A 28 2.44 11.35 -3.70
N LYS A 29 3.39 11.53 -4.63
CA LYS A 29 4.63 12.27 -4.40
C LYS A 29 4.39 13.67 -3.81
N GLY A 30 3.44 14.42 -4.36
CA GLY A 30 3.15 15.78 -3.91
C GLY A 30 2.57 15.83 -2.51
N PHE A 31 1.86 14.78 -2.08
CA PHE A 31 1.38 14.69 -0.70
C PHE A 31 2.56 14.46 0.26
N ASP A 32 3.46 13.52 -0.05
CA ASP A 32 4.65 13.25 0.75
C ASP A 32 5.51 14.51 0.89
N GLU A 33 5.76 15.21 -0.22
CA GLU A 33 6.50 16.49 -0.24
C GLU A 33 5.83 17.58 0.61
N VAL A 34 4.52 17.82 0.44
CA VAL A 34 3.79 18.81 1.23
C VAL A 34 3.79 18.44 2.71
N SER A 35 3.57 17.17 3.04
CA SER A 35 3.46 16.73 4.43
C SER A 35 4.76 16.96 5.22
N MET A 36 5.91 16.88 4.55
CA MET A 36 7.22 17.13 5.15
C MET A 36 7.49 18.60 5.46
N LEU A 37 6.67 19.53 4.95
CA LEU A 37 6.79 20.97 5.21
C LEU A 37 5.89 21.45 6.36
N LEU A 38 4.99 20.60 6.84
CA LEU A 38 3.96 20.96 7.80
C LEU A 38 4.29 20.50 9.22
N ARG A 39 3.68 21.18 10.19
CA ARG A 39 3.71 20.84 11.61
C ARG A 39 2.30 20.56 12.11
N GLN A 40 2.21 19.90 13.26
CA GLN A 40 0.94 19.72 13.94
C GLN A 40 0.21 21.07 14.13
N GLY A 41 -1.05 21.11 13.72
CA GLY A 41 -1.91 22.29 13.76
C GLY A 41 -1.93 23.11 12.48
N ASP A 42 -0.98 22.91 11.56
CA ASP A 42 -0.99 23.61 10.28
C ASP A 42 -2.24 23.24 9.47
N GLU A 43 -2.81 24.25 8.82
CA GLU A 43 -3.95 24.13 7.92
C GLU A 43 -3.63 24.91 6.66
N ILE A 44 -3.58 24.22 5.52
CA ILE A 44 -3.16 24.80 4.24
C ILE A 44 -4.13 24.46 3.11
N VAL A 45 -4.04 25.24 2.03
CA VAL A 45 -4.52 24.82 0.72
C VAL A 45 -3.33 24.28 -0.05
N ALA A 46 -3.36 23.01 -0.45
CA ALA A 46 -2.32 22.39 -1.27
C ALA A 46 -2.83 22.20 -2.70
N ILE A 47 -2.11 22.76 -3.69
CA ILE A 47 -2.40 22.63 -5.11
C ILE A 47 -1.30 21.78 -5.74
N LEU A 48 -1.63 20.55 -6.10
CA LEU A 48 -0.68 19.57 -6.63
C LEU A 48 -0.92 19.36 -8.12
N PRO A 49 0.00 19.79 -9.00
CA PRO A 49 -0.09 19.49 -10.42
C PRO A 49 0.01 17.98 -10.67
N ASP A 50 -0.49 17.53 -11.82
CA ASP A 50 -0.58 16.12 -12.20
C ASP A 50 0.76 15.36 -12.08
N SER A 51 1.88 16.02 -12.40
CA SER A 51 3.24 15.48 -12.37
C SER A 51 3.72 15.00 -11.00
N ILE A 52 3.12 15.50 -9.91
CA ILE A 52 3.36 15.03 -8.54
C ILE A 52 2.10 14.40 -7.92
N ALA A 53 1.05 14.20 -8.71
CA ALA A 53 -0.18 13.53 -8.34
C ALA A 53 -0.34 12.21 -9.12
N TYR A 54 -1.41 12.05 -9.90
CA TYR A 54 -1.73 10.80 -10.63
C TYR A 54 -1.28 10.81 -12.10
N GLY A 55 -0.73 11.93 -12.60
CA GLY A 55 -0.17 12.07 -13.94
C GLY A 55 -1.12 11.66 -15.07
N ALA A 56 -0.55 11.19 -16.18
CA ALA A 56 -1.28 10.77 -17.37
C ALA A 56 -2.16 9.52 -17.17
N LYS A 57 -1.94 8.77 -16.07
CA LYS A 57 -2.71 7.55 -15.79
C LYS A 57 -4.03 7.85 -15.11
N GLY A 58 -4.10 8.92 -14.30
CA GLY A 58 -5.23 9.15 -13.41
C GLY A 58 -5.35 8.06 -12.33
N ALA A 59 -6.52 7.98 -11.70
CA ALA A 59 -6.85 6.95 -10.70
C ALA A 59 -8.24 6.35 -10.99
N GLY A 60 -8.24 5.26 -11.77
CA GLY A 60 -9.47 4.60 -12.20
C GLY A 60 -10.40 5.60 -12.88
N ASP A 61 -11.69 5.54 -12.53
CA ASP A 61 -12.72 6.45 -13.04
C ASP A 61 -12.95 7.67 -12.15
N VAL A 62 -12.21 7.80 -11.05
CA VAL A 62 -12.41 8.86 -10.04
C VAL A 62 -11.55 10.08 -10.33
N ILE A 63 -10.29 9.87 -10.71
CA ILE A 63 -9.34 10.96 -10.98
C ILE A 63 -8.95 10.89 -12.46
N PRO A 64 -9.37 11.87 -13.28
CA PRO A 64 -9.01 11.89 -14.69
C PRO A 64 -7.49 11.99 -14.91
N PRO A 65 -6.98 11.49 -16.05
CA PRO A 65 -5.64 11.82 -16.53
C PRO A 65 -5.36 13.32 -16.51
N HIS A 66 -4.14 13.70 -16.12
CA HIS A 66 -3.67 15.09 -16.10
C HIS A 66 -4.44 16.04 -15.16
N ALA A 67 -5.20 15.49 -14.20
CA ALA A 67 -5.90 16.30 -13.21
C ALA A 67 -4.93 16.94 -12.21
N THR A 68 -5.17 18.23 -11.90
CA THR A 68 -4.57 18.90 -10.74
C THR A 68 -5.42 18.57 -9.51
N LEU A 69 -4.77 18.18 -8.42
CA LEU A 69 -5.46 17.97 -7.14
C LEU A 69 -5.42 19.24 -6.31
N VAL A 70 -6.54 19.57 -5.69
CA VAL A 70 -6.63 20.67 -4.73
C VAL A 70 -7.12 20.08 -3.41
N TYR A 71 -6.25 20.11 -2.41
CA TYR A 71 -6.66 19.87 -1.03
C TYR A 71 -7.01 21.21 -0.42
N ASP A 72 -8.29 21.46 -0.22
CA ASP A 72 -8.79 22.60 0.54
C ASP A 72 -8.94 22.20 2.01
N LYS A 73 -8.41 23.03 2.93
CA LYS A 73 -8.35 22.77 4.37
C LYS A 73 -7.59 21.49 4.75
N PHE A 74 -6.45 21.23 4.10
CA PHE A 74 -5.58 20.13 4.52
C PHE A 74 -4.96 20.46 5.87
N LYS A 75 -5.32 19.67 6.89
CA LYS A 75 -4.97 19.95 8.28
C LYS A 75 -4.19 18.81 8.91
N VAL A 76 -3.05 19.13 9.53
CA VAL A 76 -2.29 18.18 10.33
C VAL A 76 -2.84 18.18 11.75
N ILE A 77 -3.59 17.14 12.11
CA ILE A 77 -4.22 17.04 13.43
C ILE A 77 -3.22 16.69 14.53
N ASN A 78 -2.32 15.74 14.26
CA ASN A 78 -1.36 15.24 15.23
C ASN A 78 -0.08 14.73 14.53
N VAL A 79 1.08 14.97 15.15
CA VAL A 79 2.36 14.36 14.75
C VAL A 79 2.91 13.62 15.96
N SER A 80 3.09 12.31 15.87
CA SER A 80 3.70 11.51 16.94
C SER A 80 5.23 11.57 16.88
N GLU A 81 5.88 11.17 17.97
CA GLU A 81 7.30 10.83 17.94
C GLU A 81 7.59 9.75 16.87
N PRO A 82 8.74 9.83 16.18
CA PRO A 82 9.13 8.84 15.20
C PRO A 82 9.39 7.49 15.85
N LYS A 83 8.97 6.42 15.18
CA LYS A 83 9.26 5.03 15.58
C LYS A 83 10.04 4.32 14.49
N ALA A 84 10.75 3.27 14.86
CA ALA A 84 11.45 2.42 13.91
C ALA A 84 10.44 1.65 13.03
N LEU A 85 10.80 1.44 11.77
CA LEU A 85 10.00 0.62 10.84
C LEU A 85 10.29 -0.85 11.11
N LEU A 86 9.28 -1.59 11.54
CA LEU A 86 9.38 -3.04 11.67
C LEU A 86 9.68 -3.68 10.31
N ALA A 87 9.14 -3.13 9.22
CA ALA A 87 9.41 -3.58 7.86
C ALA A 87 10.92 -3.68 7.56
N ASP A 88 11.68 -2.62 7.85
CA ASP A 88 13.12 -2.53 7.61
C ASP A 88 13.89 -3.58 8.42
N THR A 89 13.58 -3.69 9.72
CA THR A 89 14.21 -4.67 10.60
C THR A 89 13.95 -6.10 10.13
N LEU A 90 12.72 -6.41 9.73
CA LEU A 90 12.35 -7.74 9.24
C LEU A 90 12.98 -8.03 7.88
N PHE A 91 13.06 -7.04 6.99
CA PHE A 91 13.70 -7.17 5.69
C PHE A 91 15.18 -7.53 5.83
N GLU A 92 15.93 -6.80 6.64
CA GLU A 92 17.35 -7.07 6.86
C GLU A 92 17.57 -8.43 7.53
N THR A 93 16.73 -8.78 8.52
CA THR A 93 16.81 -10.10 9.17
C THR A 93 16.54 -11.23 8.18
N LEU A 94 15.51 -11.08 7.33
CA LEU A 94 15.14 -12.08 6.32
C LEU A 94 16.27 -12.28 5.30
N LYS A 95 16.86 -11.18 4.82
CA LYS A 95 17.96 -11.21 3.84
C LYS A 95 19.21 -11.88 4.41
N LYS A 96 19.51 -11.66 5.69
CA LYS A 96 20.73 -12.15 6.33
C LYS A 96 20.58 -13.58 6.85
N ASP A 97 19.51 -13.85 7.58
CA ASP A 97 19.36 -15.05 8.42
C ASP A 97 18.14 -15.91 8.02
N GLY A 98 17.37 -15.48 7.02
CA GLY A 98 16.28 -16.22 6.43
C GLY A 98 14.93 -16.04 7.14
N PHE A 99 13.90 -16.67 6.56
CA PHE A 99 12.51 -16.46 6.93
C PHE A 99 12.18 -16.83 8.39
N ASN A 100 12.73 -17.94 8.90
CA ASN A 100 12.47 -18.37 10.28
C ASN A 100 13.11 -17.42 11.30
N ALA A 101 14.30 -16.90 11.01
CA ALA A 101 14.94 -15.90 11.85
C ALA A 101 14.12 -14.59 11.86
N MET A 102 13.62 -14.16 10.71
CA MET A 102 12.71 -13.02 10.61
C MET A 102 11.44 -13.20 11.45
N LEU A 103 10.78 -14.36 11.39
CA LEU A 103 9.58 -14.63 12.19
C LEU A 103 9.87 -14.64 13.71
N ASN A 104 11.02 -15.20 14.11
CA ASN A 104 11.46 -15.16 15.50
C ASN A 104 11.72 -13.71 15.96
N HIS A 105 12.36 -12.90 15.12
CA HIS A 105 12.65 -11.49 15.44
C HIS A 105 11.35 -10.68 15.53
N TYR A 106 10.43 -10.87 14.58
CA TYR A 106 9.07 -10.31 14.62
C TYR A 106 8.38 -10.62 15.95
N LYS A 107 8.39 -11.89 16.37
CA LYS A 107 7.79 -12.31 17.64
C LYS A 107 8.46 -11.61 18.82
N THR A 108 9.80 -11.61 18.88
CA THR A 108 10.54 -10.96 19.97
C THR A 108 10.17 -9.48 20.10
N ILE A 109 10.12 -8.74 19.00
CA ILE A 109 9.75 -7.31 19.00
C ILE A 109 8.31 -7.14 19.48
N THR A 110 7.37 -7.88 18.88
CA THR A 110 5.93 -7.69 19.14
C THR A 110 5.47 -8.19 20.51
N THR A 111 6.22 -9.08 21.16
CA THR A 111 5.88 -9.58 22.51
C THR A 111 6.67 -8.94 23.65
N SER A 112 7.55 -7.97 23.35
CA SER A 112 8.36 -7.27 24.36
C SER A 112 8.00 -5.79 24.46
N SER A 113 8.66 -5.08 25.38
CA SER A 113 8.58 -3.62 25.49
C SER A 113 9.02 -2.90 24.21
N ASP A 114 9.81 -3.57 23.36
CA ASP A 114 10.30 -3.00 22.11
C ASP A 114 9.15 -2.68 21.15
N SER A 115 8.00 -3.35 21.25
CA SER A 115 6.80 -3.00 20.46
C SER A 115 6.42 -1.52 20.53
N THR A 116 6.77 -0.81 21.62
CA THR A 116 6.47 0.61 21.79
C THR A 116 7.33 1.54 20.92
N ILE A 117 8.54 1.10 20.55
CA ILE A 117 9.50 1.87 19.75
C ILE A 117 9.44 1.54 18.25
N TYR A 118 8.55 0.63 17.84
CA TYR A 118 8.29 0.28 16.44
C TYR A 118 6.89 0.70 16.00
N TYR A 119 6.74 1.00 14.71
CA TYR A 119 5.47 0.81 14.03
C TYR A 119 5.26 -0.69 13.85
N THR A 120 4.08 -1.20 14.22
CA THR A 120 3.77 -2.65 14.21
C THR A 120 2.42 -2.97 13.60
N ASP A 121 1.75 -1.99 13.02
CA ASP A 121 0.50 -2.15 12.28
C ASP A 121 0.72 -2.93 10.97
N VAL A 122 -0.39 -3.25 10.31
CA VAL A 122 -0.38 -4.05 9.07
C VAL A 122 0.39 -3.39 7.93
N ASP A 123 0.56 -2.06 7.94
CA ASP A 123 1.29 -1.35 6.87
C ASP A 123 2.77 -1.73 6.85
N GLN A 124 3.31 -2.20 7.97
CA GLN A 124 4.68 -2.74 8.02
C GLN A 124 4.84 -3.98 7.16
N PHE A 125 3.80 -4.82 7.04
CA PHE A 125 3.84 -5.99 6.16
C PHE A 125 3.68 -5.59 4.69
N TYR A 126 2.95 -4.51 4.39
CA TYR A 126 2.90 -3.93 3.05
C TYR A 126 4.27 -3.41 2.62
N GLY A 127 4.94 -2.65 3.51
CA GLY A 127 6.29 -2.14 3.28
C GLY A 127 7.30 -3.26 3.06
N LEU A 128 7.29 -4.29 3.92
CA LEU A 128 8.16 -5.47 3.77
C LEU A 128 7.96 -6.18 2.43
N TRP A 129 6.70 -6.42 2.03
CA TRP A 129 6.40 -7.04 0.74
C TRP A 129 6.92 -6.20 -0.44
N TYR A 130 6.79 -4.87 -0.35
CA TYR A 130 7.26 -3.96 -1.38
C TYR A 130 8.79 -3.96 -1.50
N GLN A 131 9.50 -3.91 -0.36
CA GLN A 131 10.96 -4.02 -0.32
C GLN A 131 11.45 -5.32 -0.98
N LEU A 132 10.82 -6.45 -0.66
CA LEU A 132 11.14 -7.74 -1.27
C LEU A 132 10.89 -7.74 -2.79
N THR A 133 9.74 -7.22 -3.22
CA THR A 133 9.38 -7.18 -4.64
C THR A 133 10.31 -6.29 -5.45
N ASN A 134 10.68 -5.12 -4.92
CA ASN A 134 11.65 -4.21 -5.55
C ASN A 134 13.07 -4.79 -5.65
N LYS A 135 13.38 -5.79 -4.83
CA LYS A 135 14.66 -6.52 -4.84
C LYS A 135 14.56 -7.85 -5.58
N GLU A 136 13.47 -8.08 -6.31
CA GLU A 136 13.20 -9.30 -7.07
C GLU A 136 13.18 -10.58 -6.19
N MET A 137 13.01 -10.42 -4.88
CA MET A 137 12.90 -11.51 -3.89
C MET A 137 11.47 -12.05 -3.86
N HIS A 138 10.95 -12.45 -5.02
CA HIS A 138 9.53 -12.77 -5.20
C HIS A 138 9.11 -14.03 -4.42
N GLN A 139 10.01 -15.00 -4.23
CA GLN A 139 9.72 -16.21 -3.44
C GLN A 139 9.53 -15.87 -1.95
N GLU A 140 10.36 -14.98 -1.43
CA GLU A 140 10.25 -14.45 -0.07
C GLU A 140 9.01 -13.58 0.09
N ALA A 141 8.69 -12.77 -0.93
CA ALA A 141 7.46 -11.97 -0.97
C ALA A 141 6.20 -12.85 -0.90
N ILE A 142 6.18 -14.02 -1.57
CA ILE A 142 5.10 -15.01 -1.41
C ILE A 142 5.03 -15.47 0.05
N LYS A 143 6.14 -15.95 0.62
CA LYS A 143 6.17 -16.48 2.00
C LYS A 143 5.67 -15.46 3.02
N VAL A 144 6.13 -14.21 2.92
CA VAL A 144 5.74 -13.09 3.79
C VAL A 144 4.25 -12.79 3.63
N ALA A 145 3.79 -12.55 2.40
CA ALA A 145 2.39 -12.20 2.15
C ALA A 145 1.45 -13.32 2.60
N THR A 146 1.74 -14.59 2.26
CA THR A 146 0.93 -15.74 2.68
C THR A 146 0.88 -15.89 4.20
N HIS A 147 2.02 -15.76 4.89
CA HIS A 147 2.09 -15.90 6.34
C HIS A 147 1.27 -14.82 7.05
N PHE A 148 1.53 -13.55 6.75
CA PHE A 148 0.86 -12.44 7.44
C PHE A 148 -0.58 -12.25 7.01
N ALA A 149 -0.96 -12.59 5.77
CA ALA A 149 -2.37 -12.64 5.35
C ALA A 149 -3.17 -13.66 6.18
N LYS A 150 -2.58 -14.83 6.46
CA LYS A 150 -3.21 -15.84 7.31
C LYS A 150 -3.32 -15.37 8.75
N GLN A 151 -2.30 -14.70 9.27
CA GLN A 151 -2.25 -14.24 10.65
C GLN A 151 -3.23 -13.09 10.92
N THR A 152 -3.30 -12.11 10.02
CA THR A 152 -4.08 -10.87 10.22
C THR A 152 -5.49 -10.97 9.66
N GLY A 153 -5.73 -11.87 8.71
CA GLY A 153 -6.97 -11.91 7.94
C GLY A 153 -7.04 -10.85 6.84
N ASP A 154 -6.03 -9.98 6.70
CA ASP A 154 -6.05 -8.81 5.85
C ASP A 154 -6.19 -9.14 4.35
N THR A 155 -7.10 -8.42 3.68
CA THR A 155 -7.43 -8.62 2.26
C THR A 155 -6.29 -8.20 1.34
N TRP A 156 -5.58 -7.11 1.66
CA TRP A 156 -4.51 -6.58 0.80
C TRP A 156 -3.24 -7.41 0.87
N LEU A 157 -2.93 -8.04 2.01
CA LEU A 157 -1.87 -9.05 2.09
C LEU A 157 -2.19 -10.28 1.23
N ARG A 158 -3.47 -10.71 1.16
CA ARG A 158 -3.89 -11.77 0.22
C ARG A 158 -3.73 -11.31 -1.23
N TYR A 159 -4.06 -10.07 -1.52
CA TYR A 159 -3.85 -9.49 -2.84
C TYR A 159 -2.35 -9.39 -3.20
N TYR A 160 -1.48 -9.05 -2.25
CA TYR A 160 -0.04 -9.05 -2.45
C TYR A 160 0.53 -10.45 -2.67
N MET A 161 -0.04 -11.48 -2.05
CA MET A 161 0.26 -12.87 -2.40
C MET A 161 -0.10 -13.17 -3.88
N VAL A 162 -1.27 -12.73 -4.36
CA VAL A 162 -1.66 -12.84 -5.79
C VAL A 162 -0.62 -12.15 -6.68
N ARG A 163 -0.24 -10.91 -6.35
CA ARG A 163 0.77 -10.14 -7.09
C ARG A 163 2.13 -10.83 -7.09
N SER A 164 2.52 -11.49 -6.00
CA SER A 164 3.76 -12.27 -5.97
C SER A 164 3.71 -13.49 -6.90
N PHE A 165 2.58 -14.21 -6.96
CA PHE A 165 2.42 -15.33 -7.90
C PHE A 165 2.51 -14.86 -9.36
N GLU A 166 1.88 -13.73 -9.66
CA GLU A 166 1.99 -13.10 -10.97
C GLU A 166 3.44 -12.73 -11.31
N ASN A 167 4.19 -12.14 -10.37
CA ASN A 167 5.59 -11.74 -10.59
C ASN A 167 6.51 -12.91 -10.91
N ILE A 168 6.21 -14.12 -10.43
CA ILE A 168 6.97 -15.34 -10.78
C ILE A 168 6.39 -16.09 -12.00
N GLY A 169 5.42 -15.50 -12.71
CA GLY A 169 4.79 -16.09 -13.88
C GLY A 169 3.78 -17.21 -13.58
N ASN A 170 3.44 -17.46 -12.30
CA ASN A 170 2.44 -18.46 -11.93
C ASN A 170 1.02 -17.86 -12.02
N ILE A 171 0.62 -17.55 -13.25
CA ILE A 171 -0.68 -16.95 -13.56
C ILE A 171 -1.87 -17.83 -13.10
N PRO A 172 -1.85 -19.17 -13.27
CA PRO A 172 -2.95 -20.00 -12.78
C PRO A 172 -3.19 -19.85 -11.28
N LEU A 173 -2.12 -19.87 -10.48
CA LEU A 173 -2.24 -19.74 -9.02
C LEU A 173 -2.63 -18.32 -8.59
N ALA A 174 -2.18 -17.30 -9.33
CA ALA A 174 -2.61 -15.92 -9.12
C ALA A 174 -4.14 -15.78 -9.34
N ILE A 175 -4.66 -16.33 -10.44
CA ILE A 175 -6.10 -16.35 -10.76
C ILE A 175 -6.89 -17.07 -9.67
N ASP A 176 -6.50 -18.30 -9.32
CA ASP A 176 -7.25 -19.09 -8.33
C ASP A 176 -7.24 -18.45 -6.95
N SER A 177 -6.11 -17.85 -6.55
CA SER A 177 -6.01 -17.09 -5.31
C SER A 177 -6.90 -15.85 -5.33
N LEU A 178 -6.94 -15.11 -6.44
CA LEU A 178 -7.76 -13.90 -6.57
C LEU A 178 -9.26 -14.20 -6.57
N LYS A 179 -9.70 -15.33 -7.15
CA LYS A 179 -11.11 -15.78 -7.09
C LYS A 179 -11.61 -15.90 -5.66
N VAL A 180 -10.77 -16.42 -4.75
CA VAL A 180 -11.11 -16.54 -3.33
C VAL A 180 -11.31 -15.16 -2.69
N ILE A 181 -10.47 -14.19 -3.05
CA ILE A 181 -10.56 -12.82 -2.52
C ILE A 181 -11.84 -12.15 -3.04
N ILE A 182 -12.11 -12.23 -4.35
CA ILE A 182 -13.31 -11.66 -4.98
C ILE A 182 -14.59 -12.26 -4.40
N LYS A 183 -14.61 -13.57 -4.14
CA LYS A 183 -15.77 -14.23 -3.52
C LYS A 183 -16.17 -13.59 -2.18
N ASN A 184 -15.19 -13.10 -1.42
CA ASN A 184 -15.42 -12.44 -0.14
C ASN A 184 -15.61 -10.92 -0.26
N ASN A 185 -15.34 -10.35 -1.44
CA ASN A 185 -15.43 -8.91 -1.73
C ASN A 185 -16.07 -8.72 -3.13
N PRO A 186 -17.33 -9.15 -3.32
CA PRO A 186 -17.92 -9.28 -4.66
C PRO A 186 -18.14 -7.93 -5.36
N ASP A 187 -18.12 -6.82 -4.64
CA ASP A 187 -18.36 -5.48 -5.18
C ASP A 187 -17.06 -4.69 -5.43
N ASP A 188 -15.89 -5.31 -5.19
CA ASP A 188 -14.59 -4.66 -5.40
C ASP A 188 -14.19 -4.68 -6.89
N GLU A 189 -14.44 -3.57 -7.57
CA GLU A 189 -14.10 -3.38 -8.99
C GLU A 189 -12.59 -3.43 -9.28
N THR A 190 -11.74 -3.08 -8.31
CA THR A 190 -10.28 -3.17 -8.48
C THR A 190 -9.85 -4.63 -8.59
N LEU A 191 -10.40 -5.50 -7.74
CA LEU A 191 -10.13 -6.94 -7.80
C LEU A 191 -10.69 -7.57 -9.08
N LYS A 192 -11.87 -7.16 -9.53
CA LYS A 192 -12.46 -7.63 -10.81
C LYS A 192 -11.62 -7.21 -12.00
N GLY A 193 -11.20 -5.94 -12.06
CA GLY A 193 -10.30 -5.44 -13.12
C GLY A 193 -8.99 -6.21 -13.15
N LYS A 194 -8.42 -6.52 -11.97
CA LYS A 194 -7.22 -7.35 -11.89
C LYS A 194 -7.45 -8.78 -12.39
N MET A 195 -8.62 -9.38 -12.14
CA MET A 195 -8.96 -10.71 -12.66
C MET A 195 -8.93 -10.74 -14.18
N LEU A 196 -9.56 -9.76 -14.82
CA LEU A 196 -9.59 -9.65 -16.29
C LEU A 196 -8.16 -9.56 -16.85
N GLU A 197 -7.29 -8.73 -16.25
CA GLU A 197 -5.88 -8.62 -16.66
C GLU A 197 -5.16 -9.97 -16.58
N LEU A 198 -5.36 -10.75 -15.51
CA LEU A 198 -4.73 -12.05 -15.34
C LEU A 198 -5.28 -13.10 -16.33
N GLU A 199 -6.58 -13.11 -16.58
CA GLU A 199 -7.21 -14.01 -17.56
C GLU A 199 -6.73 -13.73 -18.98
N GLU A 200 -6.54 -12.46 -19.34
CA GLU A 200 -5.92 -12.07 -20.62
C GLU A 200 -4.47 -12.55 -20.71
N LYS A 201 -3.66 -12.35 -19.66
CA LYS A 201 -2.29 -12.89 -19.61
C LYS A 201 -2.26 -14.40 -19.77
N GLN A 202 -3.16 -15.13 -19.11
CA GLN A 202 -3.22 -16.59 -19.22
C GLN A 202 -3.47 -17.06 -20.66
N LYS A 203 -4.31 -16.34 -21.42
CA LYS A 203 -4.58 -16.64 -22.84
C LYS A 203 -3.35 -16.45 -23.73
N THR A 204 -2.43 -15.55 -23.37
CA THR A 204 -1.20 -15.32 -24.15
C THR A 204 -0.09 -16.33 -23.90
N ILE A 205 -0.20 -17.12 -22.82
CA ILE A 205 0.79 -18.15 -22.44
C ILE A 205 0.43 -19.53 -23.02
N ASN A 206 -0.84 -19.74 -23.37
CA ASN A 206 -1.38 -20.98 -23.94
C ASN A 206 -1.44 -20.92 -25.47
#